data_AF-A6NTU7-F1
#
_entry.id   AF-A6NTU7-F1
#
_cell.length_a   1.000
_cell.length_b   1.000
_cell.length_c   1.000
_cell.angle_alpha   90.00
_cell.angle_beta   90.00
_cell.angle_gamma   90.00
#
_symmetry.space_group_name_H-M   'P 1'
#
loop_
_entity.id
_entity.type
_entity.pdbx_description
1 polymer ?
#
loop_
_entity_poly.entity_id
_entity_poly.type
_entity_poly.pdbx_seq_one_letter_code
_entity_poly.pdbx_strand_id
1 'polypeptide(L)'
;MDEFLLVYVENLMCFSLFFMNFPRKKYFPIRFIASMGLGAVGVCLIGQLLSVSNLLIFIYYLIEFCMLMVLFHFCFEISWEQALGCASAGRATQHLIYQILQLIALKFNPSAYLPSDSFLYFTGALLTYLPFCLIAYLAFSRRIGVFELDFETMEFRFRLGLLSAVMVLICVGITRLVKTGEVRSESAIIAESLYAIICCLLCLIMQFELYQKAKLT
;
A
#
# COMPACT_ATOMS: atom_id res chain seq x y z
N MET A 1 5.84 13.02 -15.89
CA MET A 1 5.03 11.79 -15.67
C MET A 1 4.50 11.83 -14.25
N ASP A 2 3.20 11.60 -14.05
CA ASP A 2 2.53 11.90 -12.78
C ASP A 2 3.04 11.04 -11.60
N GLU A 3 3.54 11.68 -10.54
CA GLU A 3 3.93 11.05 -9.26
C GLU A 3 2.80 10.16 -8.71
N PHE A 4 1.56 10.59 -8.91
CA PHE A 4 0.36 9.84 -8.55
C PHE A 4 0.26 8.48 -9.25
N LEU A 5 0.63 8.40 -10.53
CA LEU A 5 0.61 7.14 -11.27
C LEU A 5 1.67 6.16 -10.75
N LEU A 6 2.86 6.66 -10.39
CA LEU A 6 3.90 5.83 -9.79
C LEU A 6 3.43 5.24 -8.45
N VAL A 7 2.88 6.07 -7.55
CA VAL A 7 2.37 5.60 -6.26
C VAL A 7 1.22 4.62 -6.43
N TYR A 8 0.33 4.85 -7.40
CA TYR A 8 -0.74 3.91 -7.75
C TYR A 8 -0.20 2.53 -8.14
N VAL A 9 0.84 2.48 -8.99
CA VAL A 9 1.46 1.23 -9.42
C VAL A 9 2.19 0.56 -8.26
N GLU A 10 2.88 1.31 -7.40
CA GLU A 10 3.49 0.78 -6.17
C GLU A 10 2.46 0.15 -5.23
N ASN A 11 1.35 0.84 -4.98
CA ASN A 11 0.24 0.30 -4.20
C ASN A 11 -0.35 -0.96 -4.87
N LEU A 12 -0.54 -0.95 -6.19
CA LEU A 12 -1.02 -2.12 -6.93
C LEU A 12 -0.09 -3.34 -6.75
N MET A 13 1.23 -3.13 -6.81
CA MET A 13 2.22 -4.18 -6.56
C MET A 13 2.12 -4.72 -5.14
N CYS A 14 2.09 -3.84 -4.13
CA CYS A 14 2.01 -4.25 -2.72
C CYS A 14 0.68 -4.94 -2.38
N PHE A 15 -0.44 -4.45 -2.90
CA PHE A 15 -1.74 -5.09 -2.70
C PHE A 15 -1.73 -6.48 -3.31
N SER A 16 -1.23 -6.61 -4.54
CA SER A 16 -1.16 -7.90 -5.24
C SER A 16 -0.50 -8.97 -4.38
N LEU A 17 0.56 -8.63 -3.60
CA LEU A 17 1.19 -9.56 -2.68
C LEU A 17 0.15 -10.29 -1.82
N PHE A 18 -0.68 -9.54 -1.09
CA PHE A 18 -1.64 -10.07 -0.13
C PHE A 18 -2.88 -10.70 -0.77
N PHE A 19 -3.18 -10.39 -2.04
CA PHE A 19 -4.32 -10.98 -2.75
C PHE A 19 -3.98 -12.23 -3.58
N MET A 20 -2.69 -12.48 -3.88
CA MET A 20 -2.26 -13.57 -4.77
C MET A 20 -2.74 -14.97 -4.37
N ASN A 21 -2.99 -15.20 -3.08
CA ASN A 21 -3.37 -16.50 -2.53
C ASN A 21 -4.88 -16.77 -2.59
N PHE A 22 -5.72 -15.80 -2.96
CA PHE A 22 -7.16 -15.96 -2.98
C PHE A 22 -7.68 -16.56 -4.31
N PRO A 23 -8.82 -17.28 -4.27
CA PRO A 23 -9.50 -17.73 -5.48
C PRO A 23 -9.90 -16.55 -6.37
N ARG A 24 -9.68 -16.71 -7.67
CA ARG A 24 -9.91 -15.68 -8.68
C ARG A 24 -11.30 -15.83 -9.28
N LYS A 25 -12.00 -14.71 -9.50
CA LYS A 25 -13.31 -14.71 -10.17
C LYS A 25 -13.17 -15.03 -11.67
N LYS A 26 -14.28 -15.44 -12.28
CA LYS A 26 -14.37 -15.68 -13.74
C LYS A 26 -13.90 -14.45 -14.55
N TYR A 27 -13.12 -14.69 -15.61
CA TYR A 27 -12.51 -13.66 -16.45
C TYR A 27 -11.52 -12.73 -15.73
N PHE A 28 -10.85 -13.24 -14.70
CA PHE A 28 -9.87 -12.48 -13.90
C PHE A 28 -8.92 -11.58 -14.72
N PRO A 29 -8.23 -12.05 -15.79
CA PRO A 29 -7.27 -11.21 -16.50
C PRO A 29 -7.92 -9.96 -17.10
N ILE A 30 -9.11 -10.11 -17.69
CA ILE A 30 -9.85 -9.00 -18.31
C ILE A 30 -10.32 -8.03 -17.23
N ARG A 31 -10.89 -8.54 -16.13
CA ARG A 31 -11.35 -7.72 -15.00
C ARG A 31 -10.21 -6.92 -14.39
N PHE A 32 -9.06 -7.55 -14.19
CA PHE A 32 -7.88 -6.95 -13.60
C PHE A 32 -7.31 -5.86 -14.51
N ILE A 33 -7.07 -6.16 -15.79
CA ILE A 33 -6.52 -5.19 -16.75
C ILE A 33 -7.47 -4.00 -16.93
N ALA A 34 -8.78 -4.24 -17.08
CA ALA A 34 -9.76 -3.17 -17.23
C ALA A 34 -9.83 -2.29 -15.98
N SER A 35 -9.88 -2.89 -14.79
CA SER A 35 -9.95 -2.14 -13.54
C SER A 35 -8.67 -1.36 -13.25
N MET A 36 -7.51 -1.94 -13.58
CA MET A 36 -6.21 -1.27 -13.48
C MET A 36 -6.12 -0.07 -14.42
N GLY A 37 -6.55 -0.23 -15.67
CA GLY A 37 -6.59 0.86 -16.65
C GLY A 37 -7.53 1.99 -16.24
N LEU A 38 -8.74 1.64 -15.78
CA LEU A 38 -9.71 2.62 -15.26
C LEU A 38 -9.17 3.34 -14.01
N GLY A 39 -8.53 2.61 -13.10
CA GLY A 39 -7.91 3.18 -11.91
C GLY A 39 -6.77 4.15 -12.26
N ALA A 40 -5.91 3.79 -13.20
CA ALA A 40 -4.82 4.65 -13.68
C ALA A 40 -5.36 5.95 -14.32
N VAL A 41 -6.39 5.85 -15.18
CA VAL A 41 -7.04 7.03 -15.76
C VAL A 41 -7.66 7.90 -14.66
N GLY A 42 -8.38 7.30 -13.70
CA GLY A 42 -8.98 8.01 -12.58
C GLY A 42 -7.95 8.75 -11.73
N VAL A 43 -6.83 8.09 -11.42
CA VAL A 43 -5.73 8.68 -10.66
C VAL A 43 -5.10 9.86 -11.39
N CYS A 44 -4.80 9.75 -12.69
CA CYS A 44 -4.21 10.86 -13.44
C CYS A 44 -5.15 12.07 -13.52
N LEU A 45 -6.46 11.84 -13.73
CA LEU A 45 -7.44 12.93 -13.81
C LEU A 45 -7.71 13.59 -12.45
N ILE A 46 -7.90 12.78 -11.40
CA ILE A 46 -8.28 13.25 -10.06
C ILE A 46 -7.06 13.83 -9.32
N GLY A 47 -5.87 13.27 -9.50
CA GLY A 47 -4.64 13.73 -8.86
C GLY A 47 -4.30 15.19 -9.19
N GLN A 48 -4.57 15.62 -10.42
CA GLN A 48 -4.37 17.00 -10.85
C GLN A 48 -5.38 17.97 -10.20
N LEU A 49 -6.59 17.51 -9.87
CA LEU A 49 -7.65 18.31 -9.25
C LEU A 49 -7.47 18.45 -7.73
N LEU A 50 -6.94 17.42 -7.07
CA LEU A 50 -6.87 17.33 -5.60
C LEU A 50 -5.49 17.66 -4.99
N SER A 51 -4.49 18.05 -5.80
CA SER A 51 -3.15 18.39 -5.33
C SER A 51 -3.01 19.77 -4.68
N VAL A 52 -4.12 20.47 -4.44
CA VAL A 52 -4.14 21.89 -4.02
C VAL A 52 -3.85 22.08 -2.52
N SER A 53 -4.18 21.11 -1.67
CA SER A 53 -3.96 21.21 -0.22
C SER A 53 -3.61 19.86 0.42
N ASN A 54 -2.95 19.89 1.58
CA ASN A 54 -2.61 18.67 2.33
C ASN A 54 -3.85 17.83 2.68
N LEU A 55 -4.99 18.47 2.96
CA LEU A 55 -6.25 17.78 3.22
C LEU A 55 -6.77 17.09 1.96
N LEU A 56 -6.72 17.75 0.80
CA LEU A 56 -7.16 17.16 -0.46
C LEU A 56 -6.24 16.03 -0.93
N ILE A 57 -4.93 16.13 -0.68
CA ILE A 57 -3.96 15.05 -0.89
C ILE A 57 -4.29 13.85 0.01
N PHE A 58 -4.63 14.10 1.28
CA PHE A 58 -5.09 13.04 2.18
C PHE A 58 -6.35 12.35 1.65
N ILE A 59 -7.35 13.12 1.21
CA ILE A 59 -8.59 12.60 0.61
C ILE A 59 -8.29 11.79 -0.66
N TYR A 60 -7.39 12.29 -1.51
CA TYR A 60 -6.95 11.61 -2.72
C TYR A 60 -6.40 10.21 -2.41
N TYR A 61 -5.49 10.08 -1.44
CA TYR A 61 -4.93 8.77 -1.08
C TYR A 61 -5.94 7.83 -0.42
N LEU A 62 -6.95 8.38 0.26
CA LEU A 62 -8.07 7.58 0.78
C LEU A 62 -8.96 7.06 -0.36
N ILE A 63 -9.23 7.88 -1.38
CA ILE A 63 -9.96 7.47 -2.58
C ILE A 63 -9.17 6.40 -3.34
N GLU A 64 -7.86 6.60 -3.54
CA GLU A 64 -6.97 5.62 -4.20
C GLU A 64 -7.01 4.27 -3.47
N PHE A 65 -6.92 4.29 -2.14
CA PHE A 65 -7.03 3.09 -1.31
C PHE A 65 -8.38 2.37 -1.53
N CYS A 66 -9.49 3.09 -1.48
CA CYS A 66 -10.82 2.54 -1.73
C CYS A 66 -10.95 1.98 -3.15
N MET A 67 -10.43 2.68 -4.16
CA MET A 67 -10.45 2.20 -5.55
C MET A 67 -9.68 0.89 -5.69
N LEU A 68 -8.48 0.77 -5.13
CA LEU A 68 -7.70 -0.47 -5.17
C LEU A 68 -8.41 -1.60 -4.41
N MET A 69 -8.99 -1.32 -3.23
CA MET A 69 -9.78 -2.32 -2.50
C MET A 69 -10.95 -2.85 -3.34
N VAL A 70 -11.70 -1.96 -4.00
CA VAL A 70 -12.81 -2.34 -4.91
C VAL A 70 -12.30 -3.14 -6.10
N LEU A 71 -11.17 -2.74 -6.69
CA LEU A 71 -10.52 -3.46 -7.80
C LEU A 71 -10.22 -4.91 -7.41
N PHE A 72 -9.55 -5.12 -6.28
CA PHE A 72 -9.20 -6.47 -5.84
C PHE A 72 -10.44 -7.27 -5.41
N HIS A 73 -11.42 -6.65 -4.75
CA HIS A 73 -12.70 -7.30 -4.47
C HIS A 73 -13.45 -7.71 -5.75
N PHE A 74 -13.37 -6.94 -6.83
CA PHE A 74 -13.97 -7.29 -8.12
C PHE A 74 -13.26 -8.45 -8.83
N CYS A 75 -11.96 -8.62 -8.57
CA CYS A 75 -11.10 -9.63 -9.19
C CYS A 75 -11.05 -10.96 -8.42
N PHE A 76 -11.18 -10.95 -7.10
CA PHE A 76 -11.04 -12.13 -6.23
C PHE A 76 -12.33 -12.49 -5.51
N GLU A 77 -12.49 -13.76 -5.17
CA GLU A 77 -13.62 -14.30 -4.40
C GLU A 77 -13.36 -14.12 -2.90
N ILE A 78 -13.62 -12.90 -2.42
CA ILE A 78 -13.33 -12.47 -1.05
C ILE A 78 -14.47 -11.63 -0.47
N SER A 79 -14.59 -11.59 0.85
CA SER A 79 -15.47 -10.67 1.57
C SER A 79 -14.89 -9.25 1.60
N TRP A 80 -15.71 -8.26 1.98
CA TRP A 80 -15.25 -6.87 2.12
C TRP A 80 -14.26 -6.69 3.28
N GLU A 81 -14.41 -7.46 4.36
CA GLU A 81 -13.51 -7.44 5.51
C GLU A 81 -12.15 -8.03 5.16
N GLN A 82 -12.14 -9.12 4.38
CA GLN A 82 -10.93 -9.68 3.79
C GLN A 82 -10.25 -8.66 2.86
N ALA A 83 -11.02 -8.03 1.97
CA ALA A 83 -10.52 -7.02 1.06
C ALA A 83 -9.90 -5.84 1.83
N LEU A 84 -10.57 -5.35 2.88
CA LEU A 84 -10.07 -4.26 3.73
C LEU A 84 -8.78 -4.66 4.45
N GLY A 85 -8.71 -5.87 5.01
CA GLY A 85 -7.52 -6.40 5.67
C GLY A 85 -6.34 -6.53 4.71
N CYS A 86 -6.54 -7.13 3.53
CA CYS A 86 -5.47 -7.29 2.55
C CYS A 86 -5.04 -5.94 1.95
N ALA A 87 -5.99 -5.03 1.70
CA ALA A 87 -5.70 -3.68 1.22
C ALA A 87 -4.92 -2.87 2.26
N SER A 88 -5.30 -2.93 3.54
CA SER A 88 -4.58 -2.23 4.62
C SER A 88 -3.15 -2.78 4.79
N ALA A 89 -2.96 -4.10 4.71
CA ALA A 89 -1.64 -4.74 4.69
C ALA A 89 -0.80 -4.27 3.49
N GLY A 90 -1.40 -4.25 2.29
CA GLY A 90 -0.79 -3.74 1.08
C GLY A 90 -0.36 -2.27 1.23
N ARG A 91 -1.23 -1.42 1.76
CA ARG A 91 -0.94 0.01 2.00
C ARG A 91 0.19 0.20 3.01
N ALA A 92 0.20 -0.56 4.10
CA ALA A 92 1.26 -0.52 5.10
C ALA A 92 2.60 -1.02 4.54
N THR A 93 2.56 -2.04 3.68
CA THR A 93 3.75 -2.52 2.97
C THR A 93 4.28 -1.48 1.99
N GLN A 94 3.41 -0.80 1.22
CA GLN A 94 3.84 0.28 0.34
C GLN A 94 4.51 1.40 1.14
N HIS A 95 3.88 1.80 2.26
CA HIS A 95 4.40 2.84 3.14
C HIS A 95 5.74 2.46 3.76
N LEU A 96 5.89 1.21 4.21
CA LEU A 96 7.13 0.67 4.73
C LEU A 96 8.27 0.75 3.70
N ILE A 97 8.02 0.28 2.48
CA ILE A 97 9.02 0.30 1.40
C ILE A 97 9.40 1.75 1.06
N TYR A 98 8.41 2.64 0.94
CA TYR A 98 8.65 4.06 0.69
C TYR A 98 9.57 4.69 1.73
N GLN A 99 9.34 4.43 3.02
CA GLN A 99 10.16 5.00 4.10
C GLN A 99 11.58 4.44 4.11
N ILE A 100 11.76 3.16 3.78
CA ILE A 100 13.10 2.56 3.61
C ILE A 100 13.83 3.21 2.42
N LEU A 101 13.14 3.34 1.28
CA LEU A 101 13.70 3.99 0.10
C LEU A 101 14.03 5.47 0.36
N GLN A 102 13.22 6.17 1.16
CA GLN A 102 13.49 7.54 1.58
C GLN A 102 14.79 7.64 2.38
N LEU A 103 15.04 6.72 3.30
CA LEU A 103 16.31 6.65 4.06
C LEU A 103 17.51 6.33 3.16
N ILE A 104 17.35 5.42 2.20
CA ILE A 104 18.41 5.09 1.22
C ILE A 104 18.72 6.31 0.36
N ALA A 105 17.70 7.03 -0.11
CA ALA A 105 17.83 8.21 -0.95
C ALA A 105 18.61 9.36 -0.28
N LEU A 106 18.66 9.42 1.06
CA LEU A 106 19.50 10.41 1.79
C LEU A 106 20.99 10.22 1.53
N LYS A 107 21.45 8.99 1.25
CA LYS A 107 22.87 8.68 0.98
C LYS A 107 23.15 8.32 -0.47
N PHE A 108 22.19 7.69 -1.12
CA PHE A 108 22.34 7.17 -2.47
C PHE A 108 21.05 7.46 -3.23
N ASN A 109 21.05 8.56 -4.00
CA ASN A 109 19.95 8.89 -4.89
C ASN A 109 20.34 8.59 -6.35
N PRO A 110 20.20 7.35 -6.82
CA PRO A 110 20.53 6.98 -8.19
C PRO A 110 19.63 7.70 -9.22
N SER A 111 18.48 8.22 -8.78
CA SER A 111 17.54 8.96 -9.61
C SER A 111 17.86 10.46 -9.75
N ALA A 112 18.86 10.98 -9.01
CA ALA A 112 19.30 12.37 -9.13
C ALA A 112 19.86 12.72 -10.52
N TYR A 113 20.26 11.72 -11.31
CA TYR A 113 20.84 11.87 -12.63
C TYR A 113 19.84 11.67 -13.78
N LEU A 114 18.56 11.39 -13.47
CA LEU A 114 17.53 11.11 -14.46
C LEU A 114 16.43 12.17 -14.41
N PRO A 115 15.97 12.69 -15.57
CA PRO A 115 14.80 13.58 -15.60
C PRO A 115 13.58 12.86 -15.03
N SER A 116 12.91 13.47 -14.06
CA SER A 116 11.70 12.94 -13.40
C SER A 116 10.56 12.61 -14.37
N ASP A 117 10.55 13.26 -15.54
CA ASP A 117 9.54 13.04 -16.57
C ASP A 117 9.86 11.92 -17.56
N SER A 118 11.03 11.29 -17.43
CA SER A 118 11.44 10.23 -18.33
C SER A 118 10.78 8.89 -17.99
N PHE A 119 10.41 8.13 -19.02
CA PHE A 119 10.00 6.72 -18.87
C PHE A 119 11.10 5.87 -18.20
N LEU A 120 12.36 6.28 -18.35
CA LEU A 120 13.50 5.65 -17.71
C LEU A 120 13.49 5.86 -16.18
N TYR A 121 13.08 7.04 -15.71
CA TYR A 121 12.85 7.29 -14.28
C TYR A 121 11.75 6.38 -13.73
N PHE A 122 10.63 6.23 -14.44
CA PHE A 122 9.55 5.31 -14.06
C PHE A 122 10.03 3.88 -13.85
N THR A 123 10.68 3.34 -14.88
CA THR A 123 11.11 1.95 -14.91
C THR A 123 12.22 1.71 -13.90
N GLY A 124 13.14 2.67 -13.72
CA GLY A 124 14.15 2.66 -12.67
C GLY A 124 13.57 2.65 -11.26
N ALA A 125 12.55 3.47 -11.00
CA ALA A 125 11.84 3.48 -9.71
C ALA A 125 11.19 2.12 -9.42
N LEU A 126 10.46 1.56 -10.39
CA LEU A 126 9.85 0.22 -10.26
C LEU A 126 10.88 -0.89 -10.06
N LEU A 127 11.99 -0.87 -10.80
CA LEU A 127 13.08 -1.84 -10.64
C LEU A 127 13.72 -1.76 -9.26
N THR A 128 13.90 -0.56 -8.71
CA THR A 128 14.41 -0.36 -7.35
C THR A 128 13.41 -0.86 -6.31
N TYR A 129 12.11 -0.81 -6.62
CA TYR A 129 11.03 -1.24 -5.74
C TYR A 129 10.88 -2.76 -5.63
N LEU A 130 11.14 -3.50 -6.72
CA LEU A 130 10.93 -4.95 -6.83
C LEU A 130 11.64 -5.79 -5.75
N PRO A 131 12.92 -5.57 -5.40
CA PRO A 131 13.59 -6.32 -4.34
C PRO A 131 12.88 -6.21 -2.99
N PHE A 132 12.36 -5.03 -2.66
CA PHE A 132 11.63 -4.81 -1.41
C PHE A 132 10.26 -5.50 -1.41
N CYS A 133 9.56 -5.50 -2.56
CA CYS A 133 8.35 -6.30 -2.74
C CYS A 133 8.62 -7.80 -2.54
N LEU A 134 9.73 -8.32 -3.08
CA LEU A 134 10.12 -9.72 -2.90
C LEU A 134 10.40 -10.03 -1.41
N ILE A 135 11.12 -9.16 -0.70
CA ILE A 135 11.36 -9.31 0.73
C ILE A 135 10.05 -9.31 1.51
N ALA A 136 9.16 -8.34 1.25
CA ALA A 136 7.86 -8.25 1.90
C ALA A 136 6.99 -9.48 1.63
N TYR A 137 7.03 -10.00 0.39
CA TYR A 137 6.36 -11.25 0.03
C TYR A 137 6.87 -12.43 0.84
N LEU A 138 8.20 -12.60 0.94
CA LEU A 138 8.81 -13.70 1.68
C LEU A 138 8.58 -13.59 3.20
N ALA A 139 8.58 -12.37 3.74
CA ALA A 139 8.42 -12.11 5.16
C ALA A 139 6.97 -12.29 5.64
N PHE A 140 6.00 -11.72 4.92
CA PHE A 140 4.60 -11.66 5.35
C PHE A 140 3.70 -12.50 4.46
N SER A 141 3.63 -12.14 3.18
CA SER A 141 2.56 -12.62 2.28
C SER A 141 2.60 -14.13 2.01
N ARG A 142 3.79 -14.70 1.83
CA ARG A 142 3.97 -16.14 1.62
C ARG A 142 3.49 -16.96 2.81
N ARG A 143 3.55 -16.39 4.02
CA ARG A 143 3.16 -17.07 5.26
C ARG A 143 1.65 -17.04 5.51
N ILE A 144 0.89 -16.25 4.74
CA ILE A 144 -0.57 -16.14 4.79
C ILE A 144 -1.24 -17.21 3.88
N GLY A 145 -0.47 -18.09 3.24
CA GLY A 145 -0.94 -19.01 2.20
C GLY A 145 -1.96 -20.08 2.64
N VAL A 146 -3.04 -20.19 1.85
CA VAL A 146 -4.06 -21.27 1.80
C VAL A 146 -4.85 -21.44 3.10
N PHE A 147 -5.43 -20.36 3.60
CA PHE A 147 -6.39 -20.49 4.69
C PHE A 147 -7.78 -20.17 4.16
N GLU A 148 -8.65 -21.18 4.18
CA GLU A 148 -10.06 -20.98 4.54
C GLU A 148 -10.03 -20.29 5.91
N LEU A 149 -9.79 -18.97 5.89
CA LEU A 149 -9.96 -18.16 7.06
C LEU A 149 -11.45 -18.24 7.34
N ASP A 150 -11.80 -19.05 8.33
CA ASP A 150 -13.16 -19.14 8.84
C ASP A 150 -13.42 -17.83 9.59
N PHE A 151 -13.72 -16.78 8.84
CA PHE A 151 -14.08 -15.45 9.34
C PHE A 151 -15.45 -15.47 10.03
N GLU A 152 -15.93 -16.60 10.55
CA GLU A 152 -17.27 -16.72 11.12
C GLU A 152 -17.42 -15.94 12.44
N THR A 153 -16.33 -15.74 13.19
CA THR A 153 -16.42 -14.98 14.44
C THR A 153 -16.47 -13.47 14.20
N MET A 154 -17.59 -12.86 14.59
CA MET A 154 -17.82 -11.40 14.54
C MET A 154 -16.69 -10.61 15.23
N GLU A 155 -16.14 -11.15 16.31
CA GLU A 155 -15.03 -10.56 17.06
C GLU A 155 -13.75 -10.44 16.21
N PHE A 156 -13.43 -11.46 15.41
CA PHE A 156 -12.27 -11.43 14.54
C PHE A 156 -12.42 -10.37 13.45
N ARG A 157 -13.62 -10.26 12.84
CA ARG A 157 -13.94 -9.22 11.86
C ARG A 157 -13.78 -7.82 12.45
N PHE A 158 -14.26 -7.60 13.67
CA PHE A 158 -14.12 -6.31 14.35
C PHE A 158 -12.66 -5.97 14.64
N ARG A 159 -11.87 -6.91 15.16
CA ARG A 159 -10.43 -6.72 15.45
C ARG A 159 -9.65 -6.42 14.17
N LEU A 160 -9.90 -7.15 13.08
CA LEU A 160 -9.25 -6.91 11.79
C LEU A 160 -9.66 -5.56 11.18
N GLY A 161 -10.95 -5.21 11.26
CA GLY A 161 -11.46 -3.93 10.78
C GLY A 161 -10.86 -2.75 11.54
N LEU A 162 -10.80 -2.83 12.87
CA LEU A 162 -10.18 -1.82 13.73
C LEU A 162 -8.69 -1.67 13.41
N LEU A 163 -7.95 -2.78 13.32
CA LEU A 163 -6.53 -2.75 12.97
C LEU A 163 -6.32 -2.12 11.58
N SER A 164 -7.15 -2.48 10.60
CA SER A 164 -7.09 -1.92 9.24
C SER A 164 -7.36 -0.41 9.22
N ALA A 165 -8.33 0.07 10.01
CA ALA A 165 -8.62 1.49 10.14
C ALA A 165 -7.43 2.25 10.74
N VAL A 166 -6.85 1.73 11.83
CA VAL A 166 -5.65 2.30 12.46
C VAL A 166 -4.47 2.32 11.49
N MET A 167 -4.24 1.24 10.75
CA MET A 167 -3.20 1.15 9.73
C MET A 167 -3.35 2.22 8.64
N VAL A 168 -4.56 2.40 8.12
CA VAL A 168 -4.84 3.43 7.10
C VAL A 168 -4.63 4.83 7.68
N LEU A 169 -5.12 5.11 8.89
CA LEU A 169 -4.91 6.41 9.54
C LEU A 169 -3.43 6.72 9.77
N ILE A 170 -2.63 5.74 10.20
CA ILE A 170 -1.19 5.91 10.37
C ILE A 170 -0.50 6.12 9.02
N CYS A 171 -0.75 5.26 8.04
CA CYS A 171 -0.02 5.26 6.77
C CYS A 171 -0.43 6.42 5.83
N VAL A 172 -1.69 6.87 5.89
CA VAL A 172 -2.23 7.94 5.04
C VAL A 172 -2.25 9.28 5.79
N GLY A 173 -2.67 9.28 7.06
CA GLY A 173 -2.86 10.49 7.86
C GLY A 173 -1.55 11.09 8.35
N ILE A 174 -0.75 10.34 9.11
CA ILE A 174 0.46 10.89 9.76
C ILE A 174 1.46 11.40 8.71
N THR A 175 1.64 10.66 7.62
CA THR A 175 2.63 10.97 6.57
C THR A 175 2.27 12.20 5.73
N ARG A 176 1.02 12.64 5.71
CA ARG A 176 0.58 13.78 4.87
C ARG A 176 0.12 14.98 5.68
N LEU A 177 -0.46 14.79 6.85
CA LEU A 177 -0.92 15.90 7.70
C LEU A 177 0.22 16.52 8.53
N VAL A 178 1.25 15.75 8.87
CA VAL A 178 2.41 16.25 9.66
C VAL A 178 3.48 16.92 8.78
N LYS A 179 3.42 16.74 7.45
CA LYS A 179 4.33 17.41 6.50
C LYS A 179 3.93 18.87 6.28
N THR A 180 4.18 19.72 7.27
CA THR A 180 3.98 21.17 7.18
C THR A 180 5.32 21.88 6.94
N GLY A 181 5.41 22.53 5.77
CA GLY A 181 5.91 23.90 5.57
C GLY A 181 7.38 24.27 5.73
N GLU A 182 8.25 23.49 6.38
CA GLU A 182 9.64 23.92 6.62
C GLU A 182 10.69 23.00 5.98
N VAL A 183 11.85 23.57 5.64
CA VAL A 183 13.04 22.84 5.23
C VAL A 183 13.38 21.81 6.32
N ARG A 184 13.01 20.57 6.07
CA ARG A 184 13.18 19.49 7.04
C ARG A 184 14.66 19.16 7.16
N SER A 185 15.17 19.19 8.39
CA SER A 185 16.49 18.66 8.66
C SER A 185 16.55 17.18 8.32
N GLU A 186 17.70 16.70 7.87
CA GLU A 186 17.92 15.27 7.62
C GLU A 186 17.60 14.43 8.86
N SER A 187 17.91 14.96 10.06
CA SER A 187 17.57 14.32 11.34
C SER A 187 16.07 14.12 11.54
N ALA A 188 15.23 15.07 11.12
CA ALA A 188 13.78 14.95 11.20
C ALA A 188 13.26 13.89 10.22
N ILE A 189 13.79 13.86 8.99
CA ILE A 189 13.44 12.84 7.99
C ILE A 189 13.79 11.44 8.51
N ILE A 190 15.00 11.28 9.07
CA ILE A 190 15.44 9.99 9.63
C ILE A 190 14.52 9.55 10.77
N ALA A 191 14.22 10.42 11.73
CA ALA A 191 13.36 10.10 12.87
C ALA A 191 11.94 9.71 12.44
N GLU A 192 11.34 10.50 11.54
CA GLU A 192 10.00 10.22 11.01
C GLU A 192 9.95 8.91 10.21
N SER A 193 10.94 8.66 9.35
CA SER A 193 10.99 7.42 8.56
C SER A 193 11.21 6.20 9.43
N LEU A 194 12.09 6.26 10.43
CA LEU A 194 12.28 5.16 11.38
C LEU A 194 11.03 4.87 12.21
N TYR A 195 10.36 5.93 12.71
CA TYR A 195 9.09 5.79 13.41
C TYR A 195 8.03 5.11 12.52
N ALA A 196 7.88 5.58 11.29
CA ALA A 196 6.93 5.02 10.33
C ALA A 196 7.24 3.55 10.00
N ILE A 197 8.51 3.19 9.81
CA ILE A 197 8.95 1.81 9.57
C ILE A 197 8.54 0.91 10.75
N ILE A 198 8.83 1.34 11.98
CA ILE A 198 8.48 0.58 13.19
C ILE A 198 6.96 0.41 13.30
N CYS A 199 6.19 1.47 13.08
CA CYS A 199 4.72 1.40 13.12
C CYS A 199 4.16 0.44 12.05
N CYS A 200 4.64 0.52 10.80
CA CYS A 200 4.20 -0.38 9.73
C CYS A 200 4.57 -1.84 10.03
N LEU A 201 5.77 -2.11 10.51
CA LEU A 201 6.20 -3.46 10.91
C LEU A 201 5.33 -4.00 12.04
N LEU A 202 5.10 -3.22 13.09
CA LEU A 202 4.25 -3.62 14.20
C LEU A 202 2.82 -3.93 13.74
N CYS A 203 2.24 -3.09 12.89
CA CYS A 203 0.91 -3.35 12.35
C CYS A 203 0.85 -4.63 11.51
N LEU A 204 1.83 -4.85 10.62
CA LEU A 204 1.90 -6.05 9.79
C LEU A 204 2.10 -7.32 10.64
N ILE A 205 2.93 -7.24 11.69
CA ILE A 205 3.13 -8.34 12.65
C ILE A 205 1.84 -8.62 13.41
N MET A 206 1.18 -7.60 13.97
CA MET A 206 -0.09 -7.77 14.67
C MET A 206 -1.17 -8.37 13.77
N GLN A 207 -1.23 -7.93 12.52
CA GLN A 207 -2.17 -8.47 11.54
C GLN A 207 -1.86 -9.94 11.22
N PHE A 208 -0.59 -10.28 11.07
CA PHE A 208 -0.13 -11.64 10.85
C PHE A 208 -0.47 -12.56 12.05
N GLU A 209 -0.20 -12.11 13.28
CA GLU A 209 -0.56 -12.81 14.51
C GLU A 209 -2.07 -13.03 14.63
N LEU A 210 -2.89 -12.04 14.23
CA LEU A 210 -4.34 -12.20 14.16
C LEU A 210 -4.73 -13.31 13.17
N TYR A 211 -4.14 -13.31 11.97
CA TYR A 211 -4.39 -14.38 10.99
C TYR A 211 -3.92 -15.76 11.49
N GLN A 212 -2.81 -15.84 12.21
CA GLN A 212 -2.35 -17.10 12.81
C GLN A 212 -3.26 -17.57 13.95
N LYS A 213 -3.79 -16.67 14.77
CA LYS A 213 -4.73 -17.05 15.85
C LYS A 213 -6.04 -17.57 15.30
N ALA A 214 -6.57 -16.95 14.25
CA ALA A 214 -7.77 -17.43 13.56
C ALA A 214 -7.60 -18.84 12.96
N LYS A 215 -6.36 -19.30 12.74
CA LYS A 215 -6.06 -20.67 12.29
C LYS A 215 -6.16 -21.71 13.41
N LEU A 216 -5.93 -21.32 14.67
CA LEU A 216 -5.83 -22.24 15.81
C LEU A 216 -7.16 -22.49 16.53
N THR A 217 -8.15 -21.63 16.28
CA THR A 217 -9.54 -21.74 16.75
C THR A 217 -10.40 -22.41 15.70
#